data_AF-A0A7C3LVV0-F1
#
_entry.id   AF-A0A7C3LVV0-F1
#
_cell.length_a   1.000
_cell.length_b   1.000
_cell.length_c   1.000
_cell.angle_alpha   90.00
_cell.angle_beta   90.00
_cell.angle_gamma   90.00
#
_symmetry.space_group_name_H-M   'P 1'
#
loop_
_entity.id
_entity.type
_entity.pdbx_description
1 polymer ?
#
loop_
_entity_poly.entity_id
_entity_poly.type
_entity_poly.pdbx_seq_one_letter_code
_entity_poly.pdbx_strand_id
1 'polypeptide(L)'
;MGGRFEHLARLRLRHSYLILLALGIQVLVFSPIWQRWVGDSPWSSALYVLSLLLLIVVSVFNWRVPGVIPLASGLLLNALVILVNGGHTPASLQALKAAGIIGPEDSFDSLRVTNSSLIVEGTPLWFLGDIFAIPKEFPLANVFSVGDVLIGLGGVWFLLVNMRGPTAQVSFQGLSALAFLKRRHLLPELLLLGALLSLGLFAFRQYRLAARREFQAALAAHQAGDVRHAAQRYVRVMTLYRLTFSPFIATARANRVECELIQTADEARSQGRLA
;
A
#
# COMPACT_ATOMS: atom_id res chain seq x y z
N MET A 1 25.58 -12.35 -18.38
CA MET A 1 24.79 -12.32 -17.13
C MET A 1 24.51 -13.77 -16.73
N GLY A 2 25.04 -14.25 -15.61
CA GLY A 2 24.92 -15.66 -15.22
C GLY A 2 24.71 -15.77 -13.71
N GLY A 3 23.45 -15.70 -13.26
CA GLY A 3 23.09 -16.04 -11.90
C GLY A 3 22.97 -17.55 -11.77
N ARG A 4 23.63 -18.16 -10.78
CA ARG A 4 23.49 -19.60 -10.52
C ARG A 4 22.65 -19.76 -9.25
N PHE A 5 21.54 -20.50 -9.33
CA PHE A 5 20.69 -20.84 -8.17
C PHE A 5 21.47 -21.55 -7.05
N GLU A 6 22.57 -22.23 -7.41
CA GLU A 6 23.53 -22.83 -6.47
C GLU A 6 24.11 -21.81 -5.46
N HIS A 7 24.22 -20.52 -5.82
CA HIS A 7 24.69 -19.49 -4.88
C HIS A 7 23.64 -19.14 -3.83
N LEU A 8 22.35 -19.15 -4.20
CA LEU A 8 21.26 -18.98 -3.23
C LEU A 8 21.16 -20.18 -2.29
N ALA A 9 21.38 -21.40 -2.79
CA ALA A 9 21.41 -22.61 -1.95
C ALA A 9 22.55 -22.59 -0.91
N ARG A 10 23.64 -21.85 -1.19
CA ARG A 10 24.75 -21.64 -0.25
C ARG A 10 24.48 -20.54 0.78
N LEU A 11 23.44 -19.72 0.60
CA LEU A 11 23.08 -18.69 1.57
C LEU A 11 22.42 -19.31 2.78
N ARG A 12 23.16 -19.32 3.90
CA ARG A 12 22.63 -19.72 5.20
C ARG A 12 21.87 -18.58 5.83
N LEU A 13 20.60 -18.41 5.46
CA LEU A 13 19.69 -17.51 6.17
C LEU A 13 19.40 -18.09 7.56
N ARG A 14 19.59 -17.28 8.59
CA ARG A 14 19.26 -17.66 9.97
C ARG A 14 17.75 -17.78 10.09
N HIS A 15 17.28 -18.88 10.70
CA HIS A 15 15.85 -19.16 10.91
C HIS A 15 15.03 -19.23 9.61
N SER A 16 15.62 -19.68 8.50
CA SER A 16 14.95 -19.80 7.19
C SER A 16 13.67 -20.64 7.22
N TYR A 17 13.57 -21.62 8.13
CA TYR A 17 12.36 -22.42 8.34
C TYR A 17 11.13 -21.56 8.72
N LEU A 18 11.32 -20.40 9.36
CA LEU A 18 10.23 -19.48 9.67
C LEU A 18 9.67 -18.80 8.42
N ILE A 19 10.46 -18.66 7.34
CA ILE A 19 9.96 -18.19 6.04
C ILE A 19 8.97 -19.21 5.48
N LEU A 20 9.34 -20.49 5.50
CA LEU A 20 8.48 -21.58 5.03
C LEU A 20 7.21 -21.68 5.87
N LEU A 21 7.33 -21.51 7.19
CA LEU A 21 6.18 -21.47 8.09
C LEU A 21 5.26 -20.28 7.79
N ALA A 22 5.81 -19.08 7.64
CA ALA A 22 5.03 -17.89 7.29
C ALA A 22 4.30 -18.04 5.95
N LEU A 23 4.99 -18.57 4.94
CA LEU A 23 4.40 -18.86 3.63
C LEU A 23 3.29 -19.93 3.75
N GLY A 24 3.52 -20.99 4.53
CA GLY A 24 2.51 -22.01 4.79
C GLY A 24 1.25 -21.44 5.45
N ILE A 25 1.42 -20.53 6.41
CA ILE A 25 0.30 -19.82 7.03
C ILE A 25 -0.43 -18.95 6.00
N GLN A 26 0.28 -18.21 5.15
CA GLN A 26 -0.35 -17.39 4.11
C GLN A 26 -1.12 -18.23 3.09
N VAL A 27 -0.52 -19.32 2.59
CA VAL A 27 -1.17 -20.26 1.67
C VAL A 27 -2.43 -20.85 2.31
N LEU A 28 -2.38 -21.19 3.59
CA LEU A 28 -3.54 -21.68 4.33
C LEU A 28 -4.64 -20.61 4.42
N VAL A 29 -4.32 -19.43 4.94
CA VAL A 29 -5.28 -18.34 5.16
C VAL A 29 -5.93 -17.85 3.86
N PHE A 30 -5.19 -17.81 2.76
CA PHE A 30 -5.70 -17.42 1.45
C PHE A 30 -6.23 -18.58 0.61
N SER A 31 -6.25 -19.81 1.15
CA SER A 31 -6.81 -20.96 0.43
C SER A 31 -8.34 -20.87 0.32
N PRO A 32 -8.94 -21.36 -0.78
CA PRO A 32 -10.40 -21.42 -0.91
C PRO A 32 -11.08 -22.23 0.20
N ILE A 33 -10.39 -23.25 0.73
CA ILE A 33 -10.89 -24.10 1.80
C ILE A 33 -10.99 -23.29 3.10
N TRP A 34 -9.93 -22.59 3.49
CA TRP A 34 -9.94 -21.77 4.70
C TRP A 34 -10.99 -20.65 4.59
N GLN A 35 -11.05 -19.97 3.45
CA GLN A 35 -12.03 -18.90 3.23
C GLN A 35 -13.48 -19.42 3.30
N ARG A 36 -13.73 -20.67 2.89
CA ARG A 36 -15.06 -21.30 2.96
C ARG A 36 -15.48 -21.65 4.39
N TRP A 37 -14.57 -22.13 5.22
CA TRP A 37 -14.90 -22.68 6.55
C TRP A 37 -14.66 -21.70 7.70
N VAL A 38 -13.65 -20.86 7.57
CA VAL A 38 -13.22 -19.88 8.59
C VAL A 38 -13.53 -18.47 8.14
N GLY A 39 -13.26 -18.14 6.87
CA GLY A 39 -13.56 -16.85 6.26
C GLY A 39 -12.92 -15.66 6.98
N ASP A 40 -13.66 -14.56 7.06
CA ASP A 40 -13.26 -13.30 7.73
C ASP A 40 -13.41 -13.38 9.25
N SER A 41 -12.65 -14.27 9.88
CA SER A 41 -12.64 -14.43 11.34
C SER A 41 -11.40 -13.76 11.97
N PRO A 42 -11.43 -13.42 13.28
CA PRO A 42 -10.26 -12.93 13.99
C PRO A 42 -9.05 -13.86 13.90
N TRP A 43 -9.27 -15.17 13.68
CA TRP A 43 -8.20 -16.15 13.49
C TRP A 43 -7.47 -15.95 12.16
N SER A 44 -8.19 -15.60 11.09
CA SER A 44 -7.60 -15.29 9.79
C SER A 44 -6.68 -14.08 9.89
N SER A 45 -7.16 -13.00 10.51
CA SER A 45 -6.36 -11.79 10.75
C SER A 45 -5.16 -12.06 11.67
N ALA A 46 -5.36 -12.80 12.76
CA ALA A 46 -4.29 -13.15 13.70
C ALA A 46 -3.20 -14.00 13.04
N LEU A 47 -3.58 -15.00 12.24
CA LEU A 47 -2.63 -15.84 11.49
C LEU A 47 -1.91 -15.04 10.40
N TYR A 48 -2.62 -14.16 9.70
CA TYR A 48 -2.01 -13.28 8.72
C TYR A 48 -0.97 -12.36 9.35
N VAL A 49 -1.31 -11.68 10.46
CA VAL A 49 -0.38 -10.87 11.25
C VAL A 49 0.80 -11.71 11.76
N LEU A 50 0.55 -12.91 12.28
CA LEU A 50 1.60 -13.82 12.72
C LEU A 50 2.57 -14.14 11.59
N SER A 51 2.07 -14.41 10.38
CA SER A 51 2.92 -14.69 9.22
C SER A 51 3.86 -13.51 8.90
N LEU A 52 3.35 -12.27 9.00
CA LEU A 52 4.14 -11.06 8.78
C LEU A 52 5.20 -10.88 9.88
N LEU A 53 4.84 -11.10 11.14
CA LEU A 53 5.76 -11.03 12.26
C LEU A 53 6.90 -12.05 12.13
N LEU A 54 6.60 -13.27 11.70
CA LEU A 54 7.63 -14.28 11.43
C LEU A 54 8.62 -13.81 10.35
N LEU A 55 8.14 -13.22 9.25
CA LEU A 55 9.00 -12.67 8.20
C LEU A 55 9.83 -11.48 8.68
N ILE A 56 9.27 -10.62 9.53
CA ILE A 56 9.99 -9.52 10.18
C ILE A 56 11.11 -10.07 11.06
N VAL A 57 10.83 -11.09 11.89
CA VAL A 57 11.84 -11.72 12.76
C VAL A 57 12.99 -12.29 11.93
N VAL A 58 12.69 -13.03 10.86
CA VAL A 58 13.74 -13.54 9.96
C VAL A 58 14.53 -12.39 9.34
N SER A 59 13.86 -11.34 8.89
CA SER A 59 14.51 -10.18 8.29
C SER A 59 15.44 -9.48 9.28
N VAL A 60 15.04 -9.37 10.56
CA VAL A 60 15.89 -8.85 11.63
C VAL A 60 17.11 -9.75 11.87
N PHE A 61 16.98 -11.08 11.84
CA PHE A 61 18.17 -11.94 11.99
C PHE A 61 19.10 -11.94 10.77
N ASN A 62 18.62 -11.45 9.62
CA ASN A 62 19.32 -11.46 8.34
C ASN A 62 19.50 -10.05 7.73
N TRP A 63 19.37 -8.98 8.51
CA TRP A 63 19.39 -7.59 8.01
C TRP A 63 20.68 -7.21 7.25
N ARG A 64 21.76 -7.97 7.47
CA ARG A 64 23.06 -7.78 6.82
C ARG A 64 23.15 -8.40 5.43
N VAL A 65 22.14 -9.18 5.04
CA VAL A 65 22.09 -9.80 3.72
C VAL A 65 21.53 -8.77 2.73
N PRO A 66 22.20 -8.52 1.59
CA PRO A 66 21.74 -7.53 0.62
C PRO A 66 20.30 -7.80 0.17
N GLY A 67 19.47 -6.77 0.16
CA GLY A 67 18.04 -6.80 -0.21
C GLY A 67 17.10 -7.04 0.96
N VAL A 68 17.60 -7.48 2.10
CA VAL A 68 16.74 -7.69 3.27
C VAL A 68 16.25 -6.37 3.86
N ILE A 69 17.03 -5.29 3.85
CA ILE A 69 16.60 -4.00 4.42
C ILE A 69 15.36 -3.42 3.71
N PRO A 70 15.37 -3.18 2.39
CA PRO A 70 14.19 -2.66 1.70
C PRO A 70 12.98 -3.62 1.85
N LEU A 71 13.22 -4.94 1.79
CA LEU A 71 12.18 -5.94 1.99
C LEU A 71 11.56 -5.85 3.40
N ALA A 72 12.40 -5.76 4.43
CA ALA A 72 11.97 -5.63 5.83
C ALA A 72 11.22 -4.31 6.07
N SER A 73 11.66 -3.21 5.46
CA SER A 73 10.95 -1.93 5.53
C SER A 73 9.55 -2.04 4.95
N GLY A 74 9.39 -2.71 3.80
CA GLY A 74 8.07 -2.96 3.22
C GLY A 74 7.18 -3.84 4.10
N LEU A 75 7.73 -4.94 4.65
CA LEU A 75 7.02 -5.80 5.61
C LEU A 75 6.56 -5.04 6.85
N LEU A 76 7.41 -4.17 7.40
CA LEU A 76 7.09 -3.36 8.58
C LEU A 76 5.99 -2.34 8.28
N LEU A 77 6.02 -1.70 7.11
CA LEU A 77 4.95 -0.79 6.70
C LEU A 77 3.62 -1.52 6.56
N ASN A 78 3.59 -2.65 5.86
CA ASN A 78 2.37 -3.44 5.72
C ASN A 78 1.85 -3.90 7.08
N ALA A 79 2.71 -4.46 7.92
CA ALA A 79 2.33 -4.91 9.26
C ALA A 79 1.75 -3.77 10.11
N LEU A 80 2.35 -2.58 10.07
CA LEU A 80 1.84 -1.40 10.79
C LEU A 80 0.45 -1.00 10.30
N VAL A 81 0.26 -0.92 8.98
CA VAL A 81 -1.04 -0.60 8.38
C VAL A 81 -2.09 -1.61 8.81
N ILE A 82 -1.79 -2.90 8.70
CA ILE A 82 -2.70 -4.00 9.03
C ILE A 82 -3.07 -3.96 10.52
N LEU A 83 -2.09 -3.80 11.41
CA LEU A 83 -2.31 -3.78 12.86
C LEU A 83 -3.22 -2.61 13.29
N VAL A 84 -2.96 -1.40 12.77
CA VAL A 84 -3.74 -0.21 13.14
C VAL A 84 -5.16 -0.26 12.54
N ASN A 85 -5.37 -1.03 11.46
CA ASN A 85 -6.66 -1.24 10.82
C ASN A 85 -7.37 -2.54 11.26
N GLY A 86 -7.04 -3.06 12.45
CA GLY A 86 -7.74 -4.20 13.05
C GLY A 86 -7.43 -5.55 12.41
N GLY A 87 -6.30 -5.68 11.72
CA GLY A 87 -5.88 -6.91 11.05
C GLY A 87 -6.26 -6.99 9.57
N HIS A 88 -6.78 -5.90 8.99
CA HIS A 88 -7.15 -5.83 7.57
C HIS A 88 -6.25 -4.88 6.79
N THR A 89 -6.02 -5.20 5.52
CA THR A 89 -5.34 -4.28 4.61
C THR A 89 -6.37 -3.30 4.00
N PRO A 90 -6.27 -1.99 4.28
CA PRO A 90 -7.19 -1.02 3.70
C PRO A 90 -6.85 -0.80 2.22
N ALA A 91 -7.85 -0.92 1.36
CA ALA A 91 -7.73 -0.88 -0.09
C ALA A 91 -8.63 0.20 -0.71
N SER A 92 -8.12 0.84 -1.77
CA SER A 92 -8.84 1.88 -2.51
C SER A 92 -9.91 1.28 -3.40
N LEU A 93 -11.15 1.76 -3.29
CA LEU A 93 -12.25 1.34 -4.16
C LEU A 93 -11.91 1.53 -5.65
N GLN A 94 -11.23 2.63 -5.99
CA GLN A 94 -10.82 2.89 -7.37
C GLN A 94 -9.77 1.88 -7.84
N ALA A 95 -8.80 1.54 -6.99
CA ALA A 95 -7.76 0.58 -7.32
C ALA A 95 -8.37 -0.82 -7.50
N LEU A 96 -9.28 -1.22 -6.63
CA LEU A 96 -9.99 -2.49 -6.69
C LEU A 96 -10.84 -2.61 -7.96
N LYS A 97 -11.53 -1.53 -8.36
CA LYS A 97 -12.27 -1.46 -9.63
C LYS A 97 -11.33 -1.53 -10.84
N ALA A 98 -10.21 -0.82 -10.81
CA ALA A 98 -9.23 -0.82 -11.90
C ALA A 98 -8.59 -2.21 -12.08
N ALA A 99 -8.31 -2.92 -10.97
CA ALA A 99 -7.82 -4.29 -10.98
C ALA A 99 -8.89 -5.32 -11.38
N GLY A 100 -10.17 -4.92 -11.51
CA GLY A 100 -11.27 -5.83 -11.81
C GLY A 100 -11.62 -6.78 -10.66
N ILE A 101 -11.16 -6.50 -9.44
CA ILE A 101 -11.48 -7.29 -8.23
C ILE A 101 -12.93 -7.05 -7.80
N ILE A 102 -13.45 -5.85 -8.05
CA ILE A 102 -14.84 -5.47 -7.80
C ILE A 102 -15.47 -4.99 -9.11
N GLY A 103 -16.61 -5.55 -9.46
CA GLY A 103 -17.47 -5.12 -10.55
C GLY A 103 -18.21 -3.80 -10.26
N PRO A 104 -18.83 -3.18 -11.28
CA PRO A 104 -19.62 -1.96 -11.10
C PRO A 104 -20.79 -2.12 -10.12
N GLU A 105 -21.29 -3.35 -9.96
CA GLU A 105 -22.53 -3.69 -9.23
C GLU A 105 -22.27 -4.45 -7.92
N ASP A 106 -21.01 -4.77 -7.62
CA ASP A 106 -20.68 -5.53 -6.42
C ASP A 106 -20.86 -4.67 -5.16
N SER A 107 -21.62 -5.19 -4.21
CA SER A 107 -21.81 -4.58 -2.89
C SER A 107 -20.53 -4.63 -2.06
N PHE A 108 -20.25 -3.58 -1.28
CA PHE A 108 -19.06 -3.45 -0.44
C PHE A 108 -18.78 -4.63 0.51
N ASP A 109 -19.80 -5.42 0.86
CA ASP A 109 -19.66 -6.61 1.68
C ASP A 109 -18.83 -7.72 1.02
N SER A 110 -18.70 -7.74 -0.31
CA SER A 110 -17.90 -8.73 -1.03
C SER A 110 -16.39 -8.60 -0.76
N LEU A 111 -15.91 -7.41 -0.37
CA LEU A 111 -14.50 -7.15 -0.07
C LEU A 111 -14.02 -7.74 1.24
N ARG A 112 -14.91 -7.83 2.22
CA ARG A 112 -14.59 -8.38 3.54
C ARG A 112 -14.11 -9.83 3.46
N VAL A 113 -14.47 -10.53 2.38
CA VAL A 113 -14.05 -11.91 2.08
C VAL A 113 -12.56 -12.02 1.72
N THR A 114 -11.84 -10.90 1.52
CA THR A 114 -10.44 -10.92 1.02
C THR A 114 -9.40 -10.39 2.03
N ASN A 115 -9.69 -10.44 3.35
CA ASN A 115 -8.87 -9.79 4.41
C ASN A 115 -8.56 -8.30 4.13
N SER A 116 -9.34 -7.69 3.24
CA SER A 116 -9.16 -6.32 2.79
C SER A 116 -10.35 -5.49 3.28
N SER A 117 -10.07 -4.30 3.80
CA SER A 117 -11.10 -3.34 4.17
C SER A 117 -11.12 -2.21 3.16
N LEU A 118 -12.24 -1.49 3.04
CA LEU A 118 -12.27 -0.30 2.21
C LEU A 118 -11.62 0.86 2.94
N ILE A 119 -10.85 1.65 2.20
CA ILE A 119 -10.47 2.97 2.65
C ILE A 119 -11.72 3.85 2.70
N VAL A 120 -12.07 4.29 3.90
CA VAL A 120 -13.16 5.23 4.20
C VAL A 120 -12.61 6.43 4.97
N GLU A 121 -13.48 7.40 5.28
CA GLU A 121 -13.10 8.54 6.10
C GLU A 121 -12.67 8.06 7.49
N GLY A 122 -11.50 8.52 7.95
CA GLY A 122 -10.93 8.13 9.23
C GLY A 122 -10.08 6.86 9.19
N THR A 123 -9.95 6.16 8.06
CA THR A 123 -9.06 4.99 7.92
C THR A 123 -7.61 5.38 8.23
N PRO A 124 -7.00 4.84 9.31
CA PRO A 124 -5.62 5.15 9.66
C PRO A 124 -4.64 4.67 8.60
N LEU A 125 -3.59 5.47 8.34
CA LEU A 125 -2.52 5.13 7.40
C LEU A 125 -2.99 4.70 6.00
N TRP A 126 -4.17 5.17 5.57
CA TRP A 126 -4.77 4.79 4.29
C TRP A 126 -3.83 4.94 3.09
N PHE A 127 -2.93 5.93 3.12
CA PHE A 127 -1.99 6.22 2.03
C PHE A 127 -0.86 5.18 1.90
N LEU A 128 -0.70 4.31 2.89
CA LEU A 128 0.19 3.16 2.87
C LEU A 128 -0.55 1.84 2.60
N GLY A 129 -1.87 1.88 2.47
CA GLY A 129 -2.68 0.73 2.06
C GLY A 129 -2.60 0.44 0.57
N ASP A 130 -3.51 -0.41 0.10
CA ASP A 130 -3.58 -0.87 -1.29
C ASP A 130 -4.26 0.17 -2.17
N ILE A 131 -3.50 1.21 -2.51
CA ILE A 131 -3.98 2.36 -3.29
C ILE A 131 -3.60 2.30 -4.77
N PHE A 132 -2.69 1.39 -5.15
CA PHE A 132 -2.28 1.19 -6.53
C PHE A 132 -2.96 -0.05 -7.12
N ALA A 133 -3.10 -0.08 -8.44
CA ALA A 133 -3.67 -1.20 -9.16
C ALA A 133 -2.81 -1.58 -10.36
N ILE A 134 -2.64 -2.88 -10.54
CA ILE A 134 -2.31 -3.48 -11.83
C ILE A 134 -3.66 -3.65 -12.54
N PRO A 135 -3.90 -2.95 -13.66
CA PRO A 135 -5.19 -2.98 -14.33
C PRO A 135 -5.58 -4.38 -14.80
N LYS A 136 -6.88 -4.67 -14.87
CA LYS A 136 -7.44 -5.97 -15.30
C LYS A 136 -6.97 -6.44 -16.68
N GLU A 137 -6.48 -5.52 -17.51
CA GLU A 137 -5.95 -5.81 -18.85
C GLU A 137 -4.57 -6.49 -18.79
N PHE A 138 -3.91 -6.49 -17.64
CA PHE A 138 -2.60 -7.11 -17.44
C PHE A 138 -2.72 -8.44 -16.68
N PRO A 139 -1.83 -9.41 -16.95
CA PRO A 139 -1.75 -10.63 -16.15
C PRO A 139 -1.39 -10.27 -14.71
N LEU A 140 -1.95 -11.02 -13.74
CA LEU A 140 -1.80 -10.75 -12.30
C LEU A 140 -2.40 -9.42 -11.86
N ALA A 141 -3.49 -8.99 -12.50
CA ALA A 141 -4.28 -7.85 -12.06
C ALA A 141 -4.60 -7.95 -10.57
N ASN A 142 -4.16 -6.94 -9.81
CA ASN A 142 -4.26 -6.92 -8.36
C ASN A 142 -4.08 -5.48 -7.86
N VAL A 143 -4.44 -5.24 -6.60
CA VAL A 143 -4.07 -4.04 -5.88
C VAL A 143 -2.77 -4.23 -5.11
N PHE A 144 -2.06 -3.15 -4.84
CA PHE A 144 -0.81 -3.19 -4.08
C PHE A 144 -0.53 -1.85 -3.38
N SER A 145 0.30 -1.93 -2.36
CA SER A 145 0.71 -0.81 -1.51
C SER A 145 2.14 -0.32 -1.78
N VAL A 146 2.53 0.76 -1.11
CA VAL A 146 3.93 1.22 -1.07
C VAL A 146 4.84 0.17 -0.43
N GLY A 147 4.34 -0.56 0.57
CA GLY A 147 5.11 -1.62 1.23
C GLY A 147 5.35 -2.81 0.30
N ASP A 148 4.38 -3.17 -0.55
CA ASP A 148 4.56 -4.24 -1.55
C ASP A 148 5.60 -3.89 -2.60
N VAL A 149 5.67 -2.61 -3.02
CA VAL A 149 6.73 -2.13 -3.91
C VAL A 149 8.12 -2.31 -3.26
N LEU A 150 8.24 -2.00 -1.97
CA LEU A 150 9.48 -2.19 -1.22
C LEU A 150 9.85 -3.67 -1.06
N ILE A 151 8.88 -4.52 -0.76
CA ILE A 151 9.06 -5.98 -0.70
C ILE A 151 9.52 -6.52 -2.06
N GLY A 152 8.85 -6.12 -3.14
CA GLY A 152 9.17 -6.55 -4.50
C GLY A 152 10.55 -6.11 -4.95
N LEU A 153 10.87 -4.82 -4.82
CA LEU A 153 12.19 -4.28 -5.18
C LEU A 153 13.31 -4.83 -4.29
N GLY A 154 13.05 -4.98 -2.99
CA GLY A 154 13.99 -5.61 -2.06
C GLY A 154 14.25 -7.07 -2.39
N GLY A 155 13.21 -7.83 -2.76
CA GLY A 155 13.31 -9.21 -3.23
C GLY A 155 14.08 -9.33 -4.54
N VAL A 156 13.81 -8.45 -5.52
CA VAL A 156 14.58 -8.40 -6.78
C VAL A 156 16.05 -8.09 -6.51
N TRP A 157 16.34 -7.09 -5.68
CA TRP A 157 17.71 -6.74 -5.29
C TRP A 157 18.40 -7.90 -4.56
N PHE A 158 17.69 -8.54 -3.62
CA PHE A 158 18.17 -9.74 -2.92
C PHE A 158 18.59 -10.81 -3.93
N LEU A 159 17.72 -11.16 -4.87
CA LEU A 159 18.02 -12.17 -5.89
C LEU A 159 19.21 -11.74 -6.76
N LEU A 160 19.19 -10.52 -7.31
CA LEU A 160 20.20 -10.03 -8.22
C LEU A 160 21.61 -10.00 -7.61
N VAL A 161 21.73 -9.59 -6.34
CA VAL A 161 23.02 -9.50 -5.66
C VAL A 161 23.50 -10.86 -5.19
N ASN A 162 22.60 -11.68 -4.63
CA ASN A 162 22.97 -12.93 -3.99
C ASN A 162 23.06 -14.13 -4.98
N MET A 163 22.54 -14.01 -6.20
CA MET A 163 22.75 -15.00 -7.27
C MET A 163 24.06 -14.81 -8.04
N ARG A 164 24.67 -13.62 -7.95
CA ARG A 164 26.00 -13.34 -8.49
C ARG A 164 27.02 -13.97 -7.53
N GLY A 165 27.98 -14.72 -8.06
CA GLY A 165 28.93 -15.53 -7.26
C GLY A 165 29.68 -14.77 -6.17
N PRO A 166 30.37 -15.48 -5.26
CA PRO A 166 30.75 -14.97 -3.95
C PRO A 166 31.72 -13.79 -4.03
N THR A 167 31.20 -12.57 -3.88
CA THR A 167 32.00 -11.46 -3.37
C THR A 167 32.13 -11.62 -1.86
N ALA A 168 33.23 -12.26 -1.44
CA ALA A 168 33.80 -12.31 -0.08
C ALA A 168 32.83 -12.01 1.08
N GLN A 169 32.24 -13.06 1.67
CA GLN A 169 31.60 -12.97 2.97
C GLN A 169 32.67 -12.66 4.04
N VAL A 170 32.69 -11.42 4.52
CA VAL A 170 33.55 -11.01 5.64
C VAL A 170 32.93 -11.46 6.96
N SER A 171 33.67 -12.30 7.68
CA SER A 171 33.47 -12.73 9.06
C SER A 171 33.16 -11.55 9.99
N PHE A 172 32.17 -11.73 10.88
CA PHE A 172 31.69 -10.70 11.81
C PHE A 172 32.13 -11.04 13.25
N GLN A 173 33.18 -10.36 13.71
CA GLN A 173 33.39 -10.09 15.13
C GLN A 173 33.47 -8.58 15.33
N GLY A 174 32.54 -8.05 16.14
CA GLY A 174 32.67 -6.75 16.79
C GLY A 174 32.47 -5.47 15.95
N LEU A 175 31.79 -4.52 16.60
CA LEU A 175 32.03 -3.06 16.58
C LEU A 175 31.05 -2.12 15.84
N SER A 176 30.49 -1.25 16.70
CA SER A 176 29.88 0.09 16.62
C SER A 176 29.14 0.58 15.37
N ALA A 177 28.02 1.28 15.64
CA ALA A 177 27.08 1.89 14.68
C ALA A 177 27.69 2.93 13.72
N LEU A 178 28.95 3.35 13.91
CA LEU A 178 29.65 4.24 12.98
C LEU A 178 30.41 3.47 11.87
N ALA A 179 30.84 2.24 12.13
CA ALA A 179 31.37 1.35 11.09
C ALA A 179 30.26 0.78 10.17
N PHE A 180 29.01 0.87 10.61
CA PHE A 180 27.79 0.53 9.86
C PHE A 180 27.65 1.38 8.59
N LEU A 181 27.82 2.70 8.66
CA LEU A 181 27.66 3.61 7.52
C LEU A 181 28.69 3.38 6.39
N LYS A 182 29.81 2.70 6.67
CA LYS A 182 30.93 2.52 5.73
C LYS A 182 30.85 1.22 4.90
N ARG A 183 29.76 0.45 4.98
CA ARG A 183 29.61 -0.83 4.25
C ARG A 183 29.10 -0.63 2.82
N ARG A 184 29.84 -1.19 1.85
CA ARG A 184 29.63 -1.10 0.39
C ARG A 184 28.23 -1.52 -0.11
N HIS A 185 27.47 -2.32 0.66
CA HIS A 185 26.13 -2.78 0.28
C HIS A 185 24.97 -1.97 0.91
N LEU A 186 25.22 -1.21 1.98
CA LEU A 186 24.15 -0.44 2.65
C LEU A 186 23.82 0.87 1.92
N LEU A 187 24.84 1.53 1.36
CA LEU A 187 24.66 2.76 0.61
C LEU A 187 23.64 2.63 -0.55
N PRO A 188 23.73 1.63 -1.46
CA PRO A 188 22.74 1.51 -2.54
C PRO A 188 21.32 1.20 -2.01
N GLU A 189 21.17 0.47 -0.90
CA GLU A 189 19.87 0.18 -0.31
C GLU A 189 19.24 1.41 0.34
N LEU A 190 20.04 2.20 1.06
CA LEU A 190 19.60 3.46 1.63
C LEU A 190 19.28 4.49 0.54
N LEU A 191 20.05 4.51 -0.56
CA LEU A 191 19.75 5.34 -1.73
C LEU A 191 18.46 4.91 -2.42
N LEU A 192 18.23 3.59 -2.58
CA LEU A 192 16.98 3.06 -3.13
C LEU A 192 15.79 3.45 -2.25
N LEU A 193 15.88 3.25 -0.93
CA LEU A 193 14.86 3.68 0.02
C LEU A 193 14.62 5.19 -0.04
N GLY A 194 15.69 6.00 -0.04
CA GLY A 194 15.61 7.45 -0.14
C GLY A 194 14.96 7.93 -1.43
N ALA A 195 15.30 7.29 -2.57
CA ALA A 195 14.72 7.58 -3.87
C ALA A 195 13.22 7.22 -3.93
N LEU A 196 12.84 6.04 -3.41
CA LEU A 196 11.44 5.63 -3.36
C LEU A 196 10.60 6.52 -2.44
N LEU A 197 11.13 6.88 -1.27
CA LEU A 197 10.49 7.83 -0.36
C LEU A 197 10.31 9.20 -1.03
N SER A 198 11.35 9.70 -1.68
CA SER A 198 11.33 10.99 -2.37
C SER A 198 10.33 10.99 -3.54
N LEU A 199 10.28 9.92 -4.32
CA LEU A 199 9.31 9.74 -5.40
C LEU A 199 7.88 9.69 -4.84
N GLY A 200 7.65 8.95 -3.75
CA GLY A 200 6.36 8.87 -3.08
C GLY A 200 5.90 10.22 -2.54
N LEU A 201 6.78 10.97 -1.86
CA LEU A 201 6.53 12.34 -1.39
C LEU A 201 6.21 13.29 -2.54
N PHE A 202 6.94 13.18 -3.65
CA PHE A 202 6.69 13.98 -4.85
C PHE A 202 5.33 13.65 -5.48
N ALA A 203 5.02 12.37 -5.70
CA ALA A 203 3.74 11.92 -6.23
C ALA A 203 2.57 12.37 -5.34
N PHE A 204 2.69 12.21 -4.03
CA PHE A 204 1.70 12.68 -3.06
C PHE A 204 1.51 14.21 -3.12
N ARG A 205 2.60 14.97 -3.25
CA ARG A 205 2.54 16.43 -3.43
C ARG A 205 1.82 16.80 -4.73
N GLN A 206 2.11 16.13 -5.85
CA GLN A 206 1.44 16.36 -7.13
C GLN A 206 -0.05 16.02 -7.05
N TYR A 207 -0.39 14.88 -6.43
CA TYR A 207 -1.78 14.47 -6.20
C TYR A 207 -2.54 15.50 -5.35
N ARG A 208 -1.94 16.02 -4.27
CA ARG A 208 -2.52 17.12 -3.47
C ARG A 208 -2.71 18.40 -4.27
N LEU A 209 -1.79 18.74 -5.16
CA LEU A 209 -1.91 19.92 -6.01
C LEU A 209 -3.03 19.75 -7.03
N ALA A 210 -3.15 18.57 -7.64
CA ALA A 210 -4.25 18.24 -8.56
C ALA A 210 -5.61 18.31 -7.85
N ALA A 211 -5.73 17.73 -6.65
CA ALA A 211 -6.93 17.82 -5.81
C ALA A 211 -7.34 19.28 -5.55
N ARG A 212 -6.38 20.12 -5.15
CA ARG A 212 -6.63 21.56 -4.90
C ARG A 212 -7.07 22.30 -6.15
N ARG A 213 -6.46 22.01 -7.31
CA ARG A 213 -6.84 22.64 -8.59
C ARG A 213 -8.27 22.27 -8.98
N GLU A 214 -8.65 21.00 -8.84
CA GLU A 214 -10.00 20.56 -9.16
C GLU A 214 -11.04 21.16 -8.22
N PHE A 215 -10.73 21.27 -6.92
CA PHE A 215 -11.61 21.94 -5.95
C PHE A 215 -11.77 23.43 -6.23
N GLN A 216 -10.68 24.15 -6.52
CA GLN A 216 -10.73 25.56 -6.86
C GLN A 216 -11.53 25.81 -8.15
N ALA A 217 -11.39 24.91 -9.14
CA ALA A 217 -12.18 24.98 -10.36
C ALA A 217 -13.68 24.69 -10.13
N ALA A 218 -14.02 23.78 -9.21
CA ALA A 218 -15.41 23.55 -8.81
C ALA A 218 -16.00 24.80 -8.14
N LEU A 219 -15.25 25.44 -7.24
CA LEU A 219 -15.67 26.67 -6.56
C LEU A 219 -15.87 27.84 -7.53
N ALA A 220 -14.94 28.03 -8.47
CA ALA A 220 -15.03 29.08 -9.48
C ALA A 220 -16.25 28.88 -10.41
N ALA A 221 -16.54 27.64 -10.83
CA ALA A 221 -17.72 27.33 -11.62
C ALA A 221 -19.02 27.63 -10.87
N HIS A 222 -19.06 27.31 -9.57
CA HIS A 222 -20.21 27.61 -8.72
C HIS A 222 -20.43 29.12 -8.55
N GLN A 223 -19.37 29.88 -8.29
CA GLN A 223 -19.42 31.34 -8.20
C GLN A 223 -19.86 32.00 -9.51
N ALA A 224 -19.57 31.39 -10.67
CA ALA A 224 -20.03 31.82 -11.98
C ALA A 224 -21.48 31.41 -12.30
N GLY A 225 -22.15 30.66 -11.42
CA GLY A 225 -23.51 30.14 -11.63
C GLY A 225 -23.58 28.90 -12.52
N ASP A 226 -22.45 28.30 -12.90
CA ASP A 226 -22.39 27.06 -13.71
C ASP A 226 -22.50 25.82 -12.81
N VAL A 227 -23.74 25.53 -12.42
CA VAL A 227 -24.09 24.44 -11.49
C VAL A 227 -23.66 23.07 -12.02
N ARG A 228 -23.72 22.82 -13.33
CA ARG A 228 -23.35 21.53 -13.92
C ARG A 228 -21.86 21.28 -13.83
N HIS A 229 -21.03 22.23 -14.23
CA HIS A 229 -19.56 22.06 -14.13
C HIS A 229 -19.08 22.02 -12.68
N ALA A 230 -19.68 22.84 -11.81
CA ALA A 230 -19.39 22.81 -10.38
C ALA A 230 -19.64 21.42 -9.79
N ALA A 231 -20.83 20.85 -10.05
CA ALA A 231 -21.19 19.53 -9.56
C ALA A 231 -20.32 18.41 -10.15
N GLN A 232 -20.03 18.43 -11.45
CA GLN A 232 -19.15 17.43 -12.07
C GLN A 232 -17.74 17.43 -11.47
N ARG A 233 -17.14 18.62 -11.28
CA ARG A 233 -15.82 18.74 -10.66
C ARG A 233 -15.87 18.40 -9.18
N TYR A 234 -16.95 18.74 -8.48
CA TYR A 234 -17.15 18.35 -7.09
C TYR A 234 -17.24 16.83 -6.91
N VAL A 235 -18.02 16.15 -7.75
CA VAL A 235 -18.05 14.68 -7.80
C VAL A 235 -16.66 14.14 -8.06
N ARG A 236 -15.90 14.71 -9.01
CA ARG A 236 -14.52 14.30 -9.27
C ARG A 236 -13.61 14.48 -8.04
N VAL A 237 -13.73 15.58 -7.30
CA VAL A 237 -13.02 15.81 -6.03
C VAL A 237 -13.40 14.77 -4.98
N MET A 238 -14.69 14.52 -4.80
CA MET A 238 -15.22 13.57 -3.82
C MET A 238 -15.00 12.10 -4.22
N THR A 239 -14.75 11.81 -5.49
CA THR A 239 -14.54 10.44 -5.97
C THR A 239 -13.05 10.12 -6.14
N LEU A 240 -12.27 11.03 -6.73
CA LEU A 240 -10.85 10.82 -7.03
C LEU A 240 -9.91 11.34 -5.96
N TYR A 241 -10.30 12.37 -5.20
CA TYR A 241 -9.42 13.08 -4.25
C TYR A 241 -9.94 13.08 -2.82
N ARG A 242 -10.96 12.24 -2.53
CA ARG A 242 -11.64 12.13 -1.23
C ARG A 242 -10.67 11.96 -0.06
N LEU A 243 -9.57 11.25 -0.31
CA LEU A 243 -8.58 10.87 0.70
C LEU A 243 -7.61 12.00 1.05
N THR A 244 -7.52 13.05 0.23
CA THR A 244 -6.64 14.21 0.49
C THR A 244 -7.23 15.26 1.44
N PHE A 245 -8.49 15.09 1.85
CA PHE A 245 -9.22 16.04 2.70
C PHE A 245 -9.58 15.42 4.06
N SER A 246 -8.65 15.38 5.01
CA SER A 246 -8.94 15.42 6.46
C SER A 246 -7.65 15.78 7.22
N PRO A 247 -7.59 16.90 7.99
CA PRO A 247 -8.50 17.28 9.08
C PRO A 247 -9.33 18.54 8.83
N PHE A 248 -9.41 19.01 7.58
CA PHE A 248 -10.13 20.26 7.27
C PHE A 248 -11.66 20.14 7.28
N ILE A 249 -12.25 18.96 7.46
CA ILE A 249 -13.71 18.81 7.61
C ILE A 249 -14.21 19.44 8.92
N ALA A 250 -13.38 19.50 9.96
CA ALA A 250 -13.72 20.20 11.20
C ALA A 250 -13.68 21.74 11.04
N THR A 251 -12.77 22.27 10.21
CA THR A 251 -12.70 23.69 9.85
C THR A 251 -13.63 24.07 8.69
N ALA A 252 -14.08 23.10 7.88
CA ALA A 252 -15.11 23.26 6.84
C ALA A 252 -16.47 23.60 7.43
N ARG A 253 -16.80 23.05 8.62
CA ARG A 253 -17.97 23.48 9.39
C ARG A 253 -17.95 24.96 9.76
N ALA A 254 -16.78 25.61 9.74
CA ALA A 254 -16.64 27.04 9.97
C ALA A 254 -16.76 27.88 8.68
N ASN A 255 -16.74 27.27 7.48
CA ASN A 255 -16.86 27.95 6.19
C ASN A 255 -18.11 27.47 5.42
N ARG A 256 -19.21 28.21 5.58
CA ARG A 256 -20.56 27.95 5.03
C ARG A 256 -20.64 27.59 3.53
N VAL A 257 -19.64 27.95 2.73
CA VAL A 257 -19.61 27.76 1.26
C VAL A 257 -19.51 26.29 0.85
N GLU A 258 -18.86 25.45 1.66
CA GLU A 258 -18.68 24.02 1.34
C GLU A 258 -19.99 23.21 1.48
N CYS A 259 -20.85 23.61 2.44
CA CYS A 259 -22.18 23.01 2.62
C CYS A 259 -23.18 23.40 1.52
N GLU A 260 -23.14 24.65 1.05
CA GLU A 260 -24.01 25.09 -0.06
C GLU A 260 -23.68 24.32 -1.35
N LEU A 261 -22.40 24.11 -1.64
CA LEU A 261 -21.97 23.29 -2.78
C LEU A 261 -22.46 21.84 -2.70
N ILE A 262 -22.44 21.23 -1.50
CA ILE A 262 -22.93 19.86 -1.26
C ILE A 262 -24.45 19.81 -1.47
N GLN A 263 -25.20 20.73 -0.86
CA GLN A 263 -26.66 20.79 -1.02
C GLN A 263 -27.06 21.04 -2.47
N THR A 264 -26.38 21.97 -3.16
CA THR A 264 -26.68 22.28 -4.56
C THR A 264 -26.38 21.10 -5.48
N ALA A 265 -25.32 20.33 -5.22
CA ALA A 265 -24.98 19.14 -6.00
C ALA A 265 -25.97 17.99 -5.77
N ASP A 266 -26.39 17.74 -4.51
CA ASP A 266 -27.42 16.74 -4.20
C ASP A 266 -28.80 17.13 -4.73
N GLU A 267 -29.15 18.41 -4.70
CA GLU A 267 -30.36 18.95 -5.34
C GLU A 267 -30.31 18.80 -6.85
N ALA A 268 -29.19 19.12 -7.50
CA ALA A 268 -29.04 18.94 -8.94
C ALA A 268 -29.10 17.45 -9.35
N ARG A 269 -28.64 16.53 -8.48
CA ARG A 269 -28.72 15.09 -8.70
C ARG A 269 -30.15 14.58 -8.55
N SER A 270 -30.86 14.98 -7.50
CA SER A 270 -32.26 14.60 -7.27
C SER A 270 -33.21 15.17 -8.33
N GLN A 271 -32.87 16.30 -8.94
CA GLN A 271 -33.62 16.91 -10.04
C GLN A 271 -33.25 16.37 -11.44
N GLY A 272 -32.40 15.35 -11.55
CA GLY A 272 -32.00 14.76 -12.84
C GLY A 272 -31.18 15.68 -13.74
N ARG A 273 -30.60 16.76 -13.19
CA ARG A 273 -29.79 17.73 -13.95
C ARG A 273 -28.33 17.30 -14.13
N LEU A 274 -27.94 16.21 -13.49
CA LEU A 274 -26.61 15.58 -13.50
C LEU A 274 -26.61 14.19 -14.15
N ALA A 275 -27.53 13.94 -15.09
CA ALA A 275 -27.55 12.73 -15.91
C ALA A 275 -26.27 12.59 -16.74
#